data_AF-A0A1I4UPE8-F1
#
_entry.id   AF-A0A1I4UPE8-F1
#
_cell.length_a   1.000
_cell.length_b   1.000
_cell.length_c   1.000
_cell.angle_alpha   90.00
_cell.angle_beta   90.00
_cell.angle_gamma   90.00
#
_symmetry.space_group_name_H-M   'P 1'
#
loop_
_entity.id
_entity.type
_entity.pdbx_description
1 polymer ?
#
loop_
_entity_poly.entity_id
_entity_poly.type
_entity_poly.pdbx_seq_one_letter_code
_entity_poly.pdbx_strand_id
1 'polypeptide(L)'
;MQPELDFDYQARNDEIFDPKSSVLNTGNFTVPGQGQKPDYCHMPFIGYLHSSGNSAIEMIVSCKLWRCPSCYRLKVDSEVFKYAVLLECYSLVTGDRPFRAVASMSNDQAYNLTLEDLRAFRRNAKDRLKRSGVTAGFKLDHPFRIKKRVQKAIRALCGEDTTSGGFWDYILNPSSIDTINNYLETDFKSWRDLVNFSPHVHYLLFPGHQKITGDKNIVLTKLQANDGSYTLDSVRDVVKHIRYLITHCGILVNAGKSRFEPADVFGDLHNWKPEEYLTPEEIQDIQSAVLHVLNEKRTKPYTVGEDGELCYLGEEAPSNEKLRDLGYLPINDFIAYDEFTGECLDAWLKSIKNQSNADYVYYLVSEYSRILKDDTIPQKKRRLFLGDLRDPPDSFKITTLNV
;
A
#
# COMPACT_ATOMS: atom_id res chain seq x y z
N MET A 1 21.09 4.94 -31.09
CA MET A 1 19.72 4.41 -31.12
C MET A 1 19.73 3.09 -30.40
N GLN A 2 19.41 3.10 -29.11
CA GLN A 2 19.16 1.89 -28.34
C GLN A 2 17.72 1.43 -28.64
N PRO A 3 17.43 0.12 -28.72
CA PRO A 3 16.06 -0.33 -28.68
C PRO A 3 15.54 -0.12 -27.26
N GLU A 4 14.50 0.70 -27.12
CA GLU A 4 13.63 0.73 -25.95
C GLU A 4 13.16 -0.71 -25.68
N LEU A 5 13.61 -1.28 -24.57
CA LEU A 5 13.00 -2.49 -24.01
C LEU A 5 11.66 -2.10 -23.38
N ASP A 6 10.71 -1.73 -24.22
CA ASP A 6 9.28 -1.67 -23.90
C ASP A 6 8.75 -3.11 -23.84
N PHE A 7 9.18 -3.83 -22.81
CA PHE A 7 8.53 -5.08 -22.43
C PHE A 7 7.34 -4.73 -21.56
N ASP A 8 6.16 -4.68 -22.16
CA ASP A 8 4.87 -4.73 -21.45
C ASP A 8 4.74 -6.07 -20.72
N TYR A 9 5.35 -6.11 -19.53
CA TYR A 9 5.45 -7.29 -18.67
C TYR A 9 4.10 -7.67 -18.02
N GLN A 10 3.10 -6.78 -18.08
CA GLN A 10 1.82 -6.92 -17.37
C GLN A 10 0.71 -7.51 -18.24
N ALA A 11 0.62 -7.14 -19.53
CA ALA A 11 -0.54 -7.53 -20.33
C ALA A 11 -0.62 -9.02 -20.72
N ARG A 12 0.50 -9.77 -20.70
CA ARG A 12 0.53 -11.18 -21.19
C ARG A 12 0.63 -12.28 -20.11
N ASN A 13 0.78 -11.95 -18.83
CA ASN A 13 1.11 -12.96 -17.81
C ASN A 13 -0.04 -13.30 -16.84
N ASP A 14 -1.13 -12.55 -16.82
CA ASP A 14 -2.30 -12.92 -16.00
C ASP A 14 -2.99 -14.22 -16.51
N GLU A 15 -2.76 -14.61 -17.77
CA GLU A 15 -3.23 -15.87 -18.35
C GLU A 15 -2.27 -17.06 -18.16
N ILE A 16 -1.01 -16.80 -17.76
CA ILE A 16 0.06 -17.84 -17.69
C ILE A 16 0.36 -18.25 -16.25
N PHE A 17 0.01 -17.43 -15.25
CA PHE A 17 0.31 -17.74 -13.85
C PHE A 17 -0.70 -18.71 -13.23
N ASP A 18 -0.38 -19.99 -13.23
CA ASP A 18 -1.08 -21.01 -12.45
C ASP A 18 -0.44 -21.17 -11.05
N PRO A 19 -1.18 -20.90 -9.95
CA PRO A 19 -0.69 -21.06 -8.58
C PRO A 19 -0.13 -22.45 -8.23
N LYS A 20 -0.52 -23.50 -8.95
CA LYS A 20 -0.16 -24.90 -8.66
C LYS A 20 1.06 -25.40 -9.42
N SER A 21 1.38 -24.79 -10.56
CA SER A 21 2.42 -25.28 -11.47
C SER A 21 3.49 -24.22 -11.77
N SER A 22 3.20 -22.95 -11.55
CA SER A 22 4.18 -21.87 -11.76
C SER A 22 5.21 -21.85 -10.63
N VAL A 23 6.46 -22.15 -10.99
CA VAL A 23 7.59 -22.05 -10.07
C VAL A 23 7.92 -20.58 -9.80
N LEU A 24 7.94 -20.23 -8.53
CA LEU A 24 8.24 -18.89 -8.04
C LEU A 24 9.75 -18.62 -8.08
N ASN A 25 10.10 -17.40 -8.46
CA ASN A 25 11.44 -16.87 -8.53
C ASN A 25 11.44 -15.35 -8.25
N THR A 26 12.60 -14.72 -8.34
CA THR A 26 12.73 -13.29 -8.04
C THR A 26 11.92 -12.38 -8.97
N GLY A 27 11.68 -12.79 -10.22
CA GLY A 27 10.92 -12.05 -11.22
C GLY A 27 9.41 -12.05 -10.97
N ASN A 28 8.87 -12.99 -10.19
CA ASN A 28 7.43 -13.01 -9.88
C ASN A 28 7.00 -11.92 -8.89
N PHE A 29 7.95 -11.34 -8.15
CA PHE A 29 7.69 -10.41 -7.07
C PHE A 29 8.31 -9.04 -7.35
N THR A 30 7.69 -7.98 -6.85
CA THR A 30 8.28 -6.66 -6.70
C THR A 30 8.29 -6.26 -5.23
N VAL A 31 8.90 -5.13 -4.91
CA VAL A 31 8.84 -4.49 -3.60
C VAL A 31 8.13 -3.14 -3.73
N PRO A 32 7.68 -2.53 -2.62
CA PRO A 32 6.97 -1.25 -2.69
C PRO A 32 7.72 -0.19 -3.49
N GLY A 33 7.00 0.51 -4.36
CA GLY A 33 7.56 1.57 -5.21
C GLY A 33 8.48 1.14 -6.35
N GLN A 34 8.74 -0.17 -6.54
CA GLN A 34 9.63 -0.70 -7.59
C GLN A 34 8.86 -1.40 -8.72
N GLY A 35 7.55 -1.21 -8.82
CA GLY A 35 6.74 -1.68 -9.94
C GLY A 35 6.44 -0.58 -10.95
N GLN A 36 5.55 -0.86 -11.91
CA GLN A 36 5.07 0.16 -12.83
C GLN A 36 3.83 0.85 -12.27
N LYS A 37 3.78 2.17 -12.47
CA LYS A 37 2.60 3.00 -12.25
C LYS A 37 1.54 2.62 -13.31
N PRO A 38 0.28 2.33 -12.94
CA PRO A 38 -0.79 2.19 -13.93
C PRO A 38 -0.99 3.49 -14.73
N ASP A 39 -1.35 3.41 -16.01
CA ASP A 39 -1.47 4.57 -16.89
C ASP A 39 -2.37 5.68 -16.33
N TYR A 40 -3.49 5.27 -15.70
CA TYR A 40 -4.47 6.19 -15.12
C TYR A 40 -3.99 6.91 -13.85
N CYS A 41 -2.91 6.44 -13.22
CA CYS A 41 -2.47 6.98 -11.93
C CYS A 41 -1.75 8.31 -12.13
N HIS A 42 -2.08 9.28 -11.27
CA HIS A 42 -1.70 10.68 -11.38
C HIS A 42 -2.22 11.38 -12.65
N MET A 43 -3.20 10.80 -13.35
CA MET A 43 -3.93 11.54 -14.38
C MET A 43 -4.94 12.47 -13.73
N PRO A 44 -5.07 13.72 -14.22
CA PRO A 44 -6.02 14.68 -13.70
C PRO A 44 -7.43 14.39 -14.27
N PHE A 45 -8.46 14.53 -13.43
CA PHE A 45 -9.85 14.29 -13.78
C PHE A 45 -10.78 15.29 -13.10
N ILE A 46 -11.97 15.51 -13.67
CA ILE A 46 -13.01 16.32 -13.03
C ILE A 46 -13.75 15.49 -11.97
N GLY A 47 -13.69 15.94 -10.71
CA GLY A 47 -14.37 15.29 -9.59
C GLY A 47 -15.67 15.98 -9.16
N TYR A 48 -15.71 17.31 -9.26
CA TYR A 48 -16.82 18.12 -8.76
C TYR A 48 -17.17 19.24 -9.73
N LEU A 49 -18.45 19.62 -9.72
CA LEU A 49 -18.99 20.76 -10.46
C LEU A 49 -19.53 21.79 -9.46
N HIS A 50 -19.27 23.07 -9.72
CA HIS A 50 -19.88 24.13 -8.92
C HIS A 50 -21.36 24.26 -9.28
N SER A 51 -22.21 24.44 -8.27
CA SER A 51 -23.67 24.58 -8.36
C SER A 51 -24.12 25.78 -9.21
N SER A 52 -23.28 26.79 -9.42
CA SER A 52 -23.60 27.89 -10.37
C SER A 52 -23.27 27.56 -11.83
N GLY A 53 -22.66 26.40 -12.09
CA GLY A 53 -22.27 25.94 -13.42
C GLY A 53 -21.08 26.67 -14.04
N ASN A 54 -20.31 27.44 -13.27
CA ASN A 54 -19.21 28.26 -13.80
C ASN A 54 -17.81 27.68 -13.56
N SER A 55 -17.68 26.59 -12.80
CA SER A 55 -16.39 25.98 -12.51
C SER A 55 -16.49 24.50 -12.18
N ALA A 56 -15.34 23.84 -12.27
CA ALA A 56 -15.14 22.46 -11.85
C ALA A 56 -13.85 22.33 -11.04
N ILE A 57 -13.78 21.29 -10.21
CA ILE A 57 -12.56 20.92 -9.49
C ILE A 57 -11.85 19.79 -10.20
N GLU A 58 -10.59 20.06 -10.53
CA GLU A 58 -9.63 19.04 -10.93
C GLU A 58 -9.14 18.28 -9.71
N MET A 59 -9.13 16.95 -9.84
CA MET A 59 -8.59 16.01 -8.89
C MET A 59 -7.52 15.14 -9.57
N ILE A 60 -6.64 14.54 -8.78
CA ILE A 60 -5.61 13.62 -9.26
C ILE A 60 -5.96 12.19 -8.83
N VAL A 61 -5.94 11.24 -9.77
CA VAL A 61 -6.18 9.83 -9.42
C VAL A 61 -5.00 9.23 -8.67
N SER A 62 -5.23 8.71 -7.46
CA SER A 62 -4.28 7.83 -6.77
C SER A 62 -4.66 6.36 -6.95
N CYS A 63 -3.74 5.54 -7.45
CA CYS A 63 -4.01 4.11 -7.59
C CYS A 63 -3.96 3.35 -6.25
N LYS A 64 -3.43 3.97 -5.18
CA LYS A 64 -3.21 3.38 -3.84
C LYS A 64 -2.52 2.00 -3.88
N LEU A 65 -1.74 1.69 -4.92
CA LEU A 65 -1.04 0.41 -5.07
C LEU A 65 0.33 0.46 -4.41
N TRP A 66 0.69 -0.60 -3.68
CA TRP A 66 2.01 -0.79 -3.08
C TRP A 66 3.15 -0.71 -4.11
N ARG A 67 2.95 -1.29 -5.30
CA ARG A 67 3.96 -1.33 -6.36
C ARG A 67 4.17 0.01 -7.07
N CYS A 68 3.26 0.98 -6.91
CA CYS A 68 3.31 2.24 -7.65
C CYS A 68 4.39 3.18 -7.10
N PRO A 69 5.38 3.61 -7.90
CA PRO A 69 6.44 4.52 -7.46
C PRO A 69 5.94 5.86 -6.89
N SER A 70 4.75 6.31 -7.31
CA SER A 70 4.18 7.59 -6.89
C SER A 70 3.26 7.47 -5.66
N CYS A 71 2.57 6.34 -5.48
CA CYS A 71 1.60 6.16 -4.39
C CYS A 71 2.12 5.30 -3.22
N TYR A 72 3.24 4.58 -3.39
CA TYR A 72 3.65 3.56 -2.41
C TYR A 72 3.90 4.14 -1.01
N ARG A 73 4.47 5.34 -0.88
CA ARG A 73 4.83 5.90 0.44
C ARG A 73 3.63 6.06 1.35
N LEU A 74 2.57 6.70 0.83
CA LEU A 74 1.32 6.85 1.56
C LEU A 74 0.74 5.46 1.86
N LYS A 75 0.68 4.56 0.86
CA LYS A 75 0.13 3.21 1.07
C LYS A 75 0.89 2.42 2.15
N VAL A 76 2.21 2.42 2.12
CA VAL A 76 3.09 1.80 3.11
C VAL A 76 2.79 2.37 4.50
N ASP A 77 2.82 3.69 4.65
CA ASP A 77 2.63 4.32 5.95
C ASP A 77 1.17 4.18 6.45
N SER A 78 0.16 4.13 5.57
CA SER A 78 -1.24 3.81 5.94
C SER A 78 -1.37 2.39 6.49
N GLU A 79 -0.66 1.41 5.92
CA GLU A 79 -0.68 0.03 6.41
C GLU A 79 0.10 -0.10 7.71
N VAL A 80 1.21 0.63 7.85
CA VAL A 80 1.91 0.76 9.14
C VAL A 80 0.98 1.34 10.19
N PHE A 81 0.29 2.43 9.90
CA PHE A 81 -0.66 3.06 10.81
C PHE A 81 -1.74 2.07 11.25
N LYS A 82 -2.42 1.44 10.28
CA LYS A 82 -3.47 0.45 10.52
C LYS A 82 -3.02 -0.69 11.43
N TYR A 83 -1.91 -1.36 11.09
CA TYR A 83 -1.45 -2.51 11.87
C TYR A 83 -0.83 -2.10 13.21
N ALA A 84 -0.14 -0.95 13.28
CA ALA A 84 0.41 -0.46 14.55
C ALA A 84 -0.72 -0.13 15.54
N VAL A 85 -1.74 0.62 15.11
CA VAL A 85 -2.90 0.93 15.95
C VAL A 85 -3.56 -0.35 16.45
N LEU A 86 -3.83 -1.30 15.54
CA LEU A 86 -4.44 -2.58 15.90
C LEU A 86 -3.63 -3.36 16.94
N LEU A 87 -2.30 -3.44 16.77
CA LEU A 87 -1.42 -4.17 17.69
C LEU A 87 -1.26 -3.46 19.03
N GLU A 88 -1.22 -2.13 19.04
CA GLU A 88 -1.18 -1.33 20.28
C GLU A 88 -2.48 -1.43 21.06
N CYS A 89 -3.65 -1.36 20.39
CA CYS A 89 -4.95 -1.59 21.02
C CYS A 89 -5.04 -2.99 21.63
N TYR A 90 -4.61 -4.02 20.90
CA TYR A 90 -4.59 -5.39 21.42
C TYR A 90 -3.62 -5.55 22.59
N SER A 91 -2.48 -4.86 22.56
CA SER A 91 -1.51 -4.84 23.67
C SER A 91 -2.10 -4.20 24.93
N LEU A 92 -2.86 -3.11 24.78
CA LEU A 92 -3.52 -2.44 25.90
C LEU A 92 -4.55 -3.36 26.58
N VAL A 93 -5.38 -4.05 25.78
CA VAL A 93 -6.43 -4.94 26.29
C VAL A 93 -5.86 -6.20 26.94
N THR A 94 -4.81 -6.77 26.37
CA THR A 94 -4.24 -8.04 26.86
C THR A 94 -3.18 -7.86 27.94
N GLY A 95 -2.58 -6.66 28.03
CA GLY A 95 -1.42 -6.40 28.89
C GLY A 95 -0.11 -7.03 28.38
N ASP A 96 -0.13 -7.67 27.20
CA ASP A 96 1.05 -8.29 26.58
C ASP A 96 1.62 -7.38 25.48
N ARG A 97 2.95 -7.44 25.28
CA ARG A 97 3.63 -6.78 24.15
C ARG A 97 3.96 -7.78 23.05
N PRO A 98 3.88 -7.40 21.77
CA PRO A 98 4.22 -8.31 20.69
C PRO A 98 5.72 -8.61 20.67
N PHE A 99 6.08 -9.84 20.29
CA PHE A 99 7.48 -10.22 20.09
C PHE A 99 7.78 -10.57 18.63
N ARG A 100 9.03 -10.37 18.23
CA ARG A 100 9.49 -10.58 16.85
C ARG A 100 9.83 -12.05 16.60
N ALA A 101 9.39 -12.59 15.48
CA ALA A 101 9.78 -13.93 15.04
C ALA A 101 9.90 -14.04 13.53
N VAL A 102 10.62 -15.06 13.06
CA VAL A 102 10.68 -15.42 11.64
C VAL A 102 10.45 -16.91 11.45
N ALA A 103 9.62 -17.27 10.47
CA ALA A 103 9.54 -18.62 9.91
C ALA A 103 10.32 -18.69 8.62
N SER A 104 11.19 -19.68 8.48
CA SER A 104 11.94 -19.93 7.24
C SER A 104 11.72 -21.36 6.76
N MET A 105 11.63 -21.50 5.44
CA MET A 105 11.69 -22.81 4.80
C MET A 105 13.13 -23.36 4.85
N SER A 106 13.29 -24.68 4.88
CA SER A 106 14.60 -25.30 4.68
C SER A 106 15.14 -24.97 3.28
N ASN A 107 16.46 -24.74 3.16
CA ASN A 107 17.09 -24.28 1.91
C ASN A 107 16.77 -25.17 0.69
N ASP A 108 16.59 -26.48 0.89
CA ASP A 108 16.36 -27.45 -0.19
C ASP A 108 14.96 -27.32 -0.83
N GLN A 109 14.00 -26.70 -0.13
CA GLN A 109 12.61 -26.55 -0.59
C GLN A 109 12.36 -25.25 -1.37
N ALA A 110 13.33 -24.32 -1.40
CA ALA A 110 13.12 -23.00 -2.00
C ALA A 110 13.21 -22.99 -3.54
N TYR A 111 13.84 -23.99 -4.16
CA TYR A 111 14.22 -23.97 -5.58
C TYR A 111 13.08 -24.31 -6.56
N ASN A 112 12.01 -24.98 -6.10
CA ASN A 112 10.87 -25.40 -6.93
C ASN A 112 9.51 -25.01 -6.31
N LEU A 113 9.47 -23.88 -5.59
CA LEU A 113 8.31 -23.48 -4.81
C LEU A 113 7.19 -22.94 -5.71
N THR A 114 5.97 -23.46 -5.59
CA THR A 114 4.77 -22.85 -6.20
C THR A 114 4.07 -21.90 -5.24
N LEU A 115 3.06 -21.15 -5.70
CA LEU A 115 2.25 -20.32 -4.80
C LEU A 115 1.42 -21.16 -3.82
N GLU A 116 0.98 -22.36 -4.23
CA GLU A 116 0.30 -23.30 -3.34
C GLU A 116 1.23 -23.80 -2.23
N ASP A 117 2.49 -24.09 -2.55
CA ASP A 117 3.51 -24.49 -1.57
C ASP A 117 3.79 -23.35 -0.57
N LEU A 118 3.91 -22.11 -1.06
CA LEU A 118 4.09 -20.94 -0.20
C LEU A 118 2.89 -20.78 0.76
N ARG A 119 1.67 -20.97 0.27
CA ARG A 119 0.45 -20.96 1.11
C ARG A 119 0.45 -22.09 2.13
N ALA A 120 0.87 -23.29 1.74
CA ALA A 120 1.01 -24.43 2.65
C ALA A 120 2.05 -24.15 3.74
N PHE A 121 3.19 -23.57 3.38
CA PHE A 121 4.21 -23.11 4.33
C PHE A 121 3.63 -22.12 5.35
N ARG A 122 2.90 -21.08 4.91
CA ARG A 122 2.25 -20.10 5.80
C ARG A 122 1.30 -20.76 6.80
N ARG A 123 0.45 -21.69 6.33
CA ARG A 123 -0.48 -22.46 7.18
C ARG A 123 0.28 -23.30 8.20
N ASN A 124 1.25 -24.07 7.73
CA ASN A 124 2.06 -24.97 8.55
C ASN A 124 2.89 -24.23 9.60
N ALA A 125 3.38 -23.02 9.29
CA ALA A 125 4.06 -22.15 10.24
C ALA A 125 3.08 -21.63 11.30
N LYS A 126 1.90 -21.14 10.89
CA LYS A 126 0.84 -20.70 11.80
C LYS A 126 0.39 -21.81 12.77
N ASP A 127 0.23 -23.04 12.29
CA ASP A 127 -0.18 -24.18 13.14
C ASP A 127 0.88 -24.53 14.18
N ARG A 128 2.18 -24.37 13.87
CA ARG A 128 3.28 -24.54 14.82
C ARG A 128 3.28 -23.44 15.88
N LEU A 129 3.06 -22.19 15.47
CA LEU A 129 2.93 -21.07 16.39
C LEU A 129 1.75 -21.29 17.35
N LYS A 130 0.59 -21.71 16.84
CA LYS A 130 -0.58 -22.03 17.67
C LYS A 130 -0.29 -23.12 18.71
N ARG A 131 0.40 -24.20 18.31
CA ARG A 131 0.84 -25.26 19.24
C ARG A 131 1.84 -24.77 20.30
N SER A 132 2.55 -23.69 20.01
CA SER A 132 3.47 -23.02 20.95
C SER A 132 2.77 -21.99 21.85
N GLY A 133 1.44 -21.94 21.86
CA GLY A 133 0.67 -21.02 22.69
C GLY A 133 0.53 -19.61 22.13
N VAL A 134 0.88 -19.37 20.87
CA VAL A 134 0.59 -18.10 20.19
C VAL A 134 -0.91 -18.03 19.87
N THR A 135 -1.58 -16.99 20.36
CA THR A 135 -3.02 -16.79 20.19
C THR A 135 -3.33 -15.83 19.05
N ALA A 136 -2.48 -14.84 18.84
CA ALA A 136 -2.66 -13.82 17.81
C ALA A 136 -1.33 -13.33 17.23
N GLY A 137 -1.40 -12.72 16.05
CA GLY A 137 -0.26 -12.00 15.53
C GLY A 137 -0.48 -11.33 14.18
N PHE A 138 0.48 -10.49 13.83
CA PHE A 138 0.68 -9.95 12.49
C PHE A 138 1.72 -10.80 11.76
N LYS A 139 1.55 -11.00 10.45
CA LYS A 139 2.51 -11.68 9.58
C LYS A 139 2.84 -10.80 8.39
N LEU A 140 4.08 -10.90 7.93
CA LEU A 140 4.54 -10.30 6.69
C LEU A 140 5.38 -11.29 5.88
N ASP A 141 4.93 -11.57 4.67
CA ASP A 141 5.59 -12.45 3.72
C ASP A 141 6.73 -11.71 3.01
N HIS A 142 7.92 -12.30 3.08
CA HIS A 142 9.13 -11.74 2.51
C HIS A 142 9.85 -12.77 1.62
N PRO A 143 9.84 -12.61 0.29
CA PRO A 143 10.30 -13.64 -0.65
C PRO A 143 11.83 -13.65 -0.84
N PHE A 144 12.55 -12.64 -0.35
CA PHE A 144 13.95 -12.42 -0.69
C PHE A 144 14.88 -12.51 0.52
N ARG A 145 16.15 -12.83 0.30
CA ARG A 145 17.22 -12.54 1.27
C ARG A 145 18.37 -11.89 0.54
N ILE A 146 18.94 -10.84 1.12
CA ILE A 146 20.13 -10.19 0.55
C ILE A 146 21.28 -11.19 0.56
N LYS A 147 22.01 -11.29 -0.57
CA LYS A 147 23.17 -12.18 -0.70
C LYS A 147 24.20 -11.85 0.38
N LYS A 148 24.75 -12.86 1.05
CA LYS A 148 25.74 -12.67 2.13
C LYS A 148 26.92 -11.76 1.74
N ARG A 149 27.43 -11.91 0.51
CA ARG A 149 28.51 -11.05 -0.02
C ARG A 149 28.10 -9.57 -0.13
N VAL A 150 26.85 -9.31 -0.53
CA VAL A 150 26.29 -7.96 -0.62
C VAL A 150 26.06 -7.38 0.77
N GLN A 151 25.55 -8.17 1.72
CA GLN A 151 25.42 -7.72 3.12
C GLN A 151 26.77 -7.32 3.71
N LYS A 152 27.83 -8.10 3.46
CA LYS A 152 29.19 -7.75 3.90
C LYS A 152 29.70 -6.46 3.26
N ALA A 153 29.48 -6.28 1.96
CA ALA A 153 29.85 -5.05 1.27
C ALA A 153 29.13 -3.82 1.85
N ILE A 154 27.81 -3.89 2.04
CA ILE A 154 27.03 -2.78 2.59
C ILE A 154 27.53 -2.41 3.99
N ARG A 155 27.83 -3.39 4.85
CA ARG A 155 28.42 -3.12 6.18
C ARG A 155 29.77 -2.40 6.09
N ALA A 156 30.61 -2.79 5.13
CA ALA A 156 31.89 -2.13 4.92
C ALA A 156 31.74 -0.70 4.39
N LEU A 157 30.77 -0.47 3.49
CA LEU A 157 30.53 0.82 2.85
C LEU A 157 29.82 1.83 3.75
N CYS A 158 28.90 1.36 4.59
CA CYS A 158 28.04 2.21 5.42
C CYS A 158 28.44 2.23 6.90
N GLY A 159 29.40 1.39 7.32
CA GLY A 159 29.79 1.21 8.71
C GLY A 159 28.94 0.18 9.46
N GLU A 160 29.41 -0.25 10.63
CA GLU A 160 28.76 -1.27 11.46
C GLU A 160 27.39 -0.83 12.02
N ASP A 161 27.12 0.49 12.04
CA ASP A 161 25.85 1.08 12.49
C ASP A 161 24.71 0.98 11.46
N THR A 162 24.93 0.30 10.34
CA THR A 162 23.86 0.02 9.38
C THR A 162 22.87 -0.96 10.01
N THR A 163 21.89 -0.43 10.74
CA THR A 163 20.77 -1.20 11.30
C THR A 163 20.11 -2.04 10.21
N SER A 164 19.41 -3.12 10.58
CA SER A 164 18.69 -3.98 9.63
C SER A 164 17.79 -3.18 8.67
N GLY A 165 17.27 -2.02 9.13
CA GLY A 165 16.58 -0.98 8.37
C GLY A 165 17.31 -0.48 7.12
N GLY A 166 18.59 -0.16 7.25
CA GLY A 166 19.35 0.53 6.21
C GLY A 166 19.70 -0.34 5.00
N PHE A 167 19.70 -1.67 5.12
CA PHE A 167 20.10 -2.54 4.01
C PHE A 167 19.16 -2.44 2.81
N TRP A 168 17.85 -2.48 3.06
CA TRP A 168 16.86 -2.43 1.99
C TRP A 168 16.82 -1.05 1.35
N ASP A 169 16.78 0.01 2.15
CA ASP A 169 16.86 1.38 1.64
C ASP A 169 18.11 1.59 0.79
N TYR A 170 19.25 0.99 1.18
CA TYR A 170 20.49 1.06 0.43
C TYR A 170 20.40 0.31 -0.90
N ILE A 171 19.94 -0.96 -0.94
CA ILE A 171 19.91 -1.71 -2.20
C ILE A 171 18.80 -1.28 -3.16
N LEU A 172 17.76 -0.60 -2.66
CA LEU A 172 16.68 -0.04 -3.48
C LEU A 172 17.03 1.33 -4.06
N ASN A 173 18.10 1.98 -3.58
CA ASN A 173 18.63 3.20 -4.16
C ASN A 173 19.50 2.87 -5.39
N PRO A 174 19.14 3.32 -6.61
CA PRO A 174 19.94 3.05 -7.81
C PRO A 174 21.41 3.49 -7.68
N SER A 175 21.67 4.63 -7.05
CA SER A 175 23.03 5.16 -6.86
C SER A 175 23.92 4.27 -5.99
N SER A 176 23.31 3.48 -5.10
CA SER A 176 24.03 2.54 -4.24
C SER A 176 24.46 1.28 -4.99
N ILE A 177 23.77 0.88 -6.06
CA ILE A 177 24.13 -0.31 -6.85
C ILE A 177 25.50 -0.11 -7.50
N ASP A 178 25.78 1.07 -8.05
CA ASP A 178 27.09 1.40 -8.63
C ASP A 178 28.21 1.32 -7.59
N THR A 179 27.93 1.77 -6.36
CA THR A 179 28.88 1.71 -5.25
C THR A 179 29.19 0.26 -4.87
N ILE A 180 28.15 -0.60 -4.81
CA ILE A 180 28.29 -2.03 -4.55
C ILE A 180 29.08 -2.71 -5.67
N ASN A 181 28.80 -2.37 -6.94
CA ASN A 181 29.49 -2.91 -8.11
C ASN A 181 30.98 -2.60 -8.09
N ASN A 182 31.35 -1.36 -7.78
CA ASN A 182 32.75 -0.97 -7.66
C ASN A 182 33.46 -1.71 -6.52
N TYR A 183 32.80 -1.86 -5.36
CA TYR A 183 33.39 -2.54 -4.20
C TYR A 183 33.54 -4.05 -4.42
N LEU A 184 32.58 -4.70 -5.08
CA LEU A 184 32.56 -6.14 -5.29
C LEU A 184 33.16 -6.58 -6.63
N GLU A 185 33.57 -5.63 -7.48
CA GLU A 185 34.01 -5.86 -8.86
C GLU A 185 32.96 -6.67 -9.64
N THR A 186 31.71 -6.22 -9.59
CA THR A 186 30.55 -6.86 -10.24
C THR A 186 29.81 -5.91 -11.19
N ASP A 187 28.88 -6.46 -11.96
CA ASP A 187 28.02 -5.70 -12.89
C ASP A 187 26.53 -5.98 -12.63
N PHE A 188 26.08 -5.78 -11.39
CA PHE A 188 24.67 -5.87 -11.02
C PHE A 188 23.87 -4.75 -11.68
N LYS A 189 22.69 -5.09 -12.20
CA LYS A 189 21.83 -4.16 -12.94
C LYS A 189 20.65 -3.66 -12.13
N SER A 190 20.23 -4.44 -11.14
CA SER A 190 19.10 -4.08 -10.29
C SER A 190 19.21 -4.69 -8.89
N TRP A 191 18.34 -4.25 -7.99
CA TRP A 191 18.21 -4.85 -6.65
C TRP A 191 17.94 -6.36 -6.69
N ARG A 192 17.35 -6.86 -7.80
CA ARG A 192 17.06 -8.30 -7.99
C ARG A 192 18.34 -9.13 -8.03
N ASP A 193 19.44 -8.56 -8.54
CA ASP A 193 20.73 -9.25 -8.61
C ASP A 193 21.43 -9.31 -7.25
N LEU A 194 20.99 -8.48 -6.29
CA LEU A 194 21.55 -8.36 -4.95
C LEU A 194 20.92 -9.35 -3.95
N VAL A 195 19.84 -10.02 -4.36
CA VAL A 195 19.05 -10.91 -3.50
C VAL A 195 18.98 -12.33 -4.05
N ASN A 196 18.69 -13.28 -3.16
CA ASN A 196 18.27 -14.64 -3.49
C ASN A 196 16.77 -14.76 -3.23
N PHE A 197 16.07 -15.56 -4.05
CA PHE A 197 14.73 -16.01 -3.72
C PHE A 197 14.83 -17.00 -2.55
N SER A 198 14.33 -16.60 -1.39
CA SER A 198 14.37 -17.36 -0.14
C SER A 198 13.20 -16.93 0.75
N PRO A 199 11.98 -17.43 0.47
CA PRO A 199 10.78 -17.02 1.16
C PRO A 199 10.82 -17.33 2.65
N HIS A 200 10.39 -16.36 3.43
CA HIS A 200 10.22 -16.45 4.87
C HIS A 200 9.09 -15.52 5.31
N VAL A 201 8.56 -15.76 6.51
CA VAL A 201 7.49 -14.93 7.08
C VAL A 201 8.00 -14.30 8.35
N HIS A 202 7.95 -12.98 8.42
CA HIS A 202 8.15 -12.24 9.66
C HIS A 202 6.85 -12.15 10.44
N TYR A 203 6.96 -12.18 11.76
CA TYR A 203 5.81 -12.13 12.63
C TYR A 203 6.02 -11.17 13.79
N LEU A 204 4.90 -10.56 14.20
CA LEU A 204 4.72 -9.93 15.51
C LEU A 204 3.66 -10.73 16.26
N LEU A 205 4.06 -11.38 17.35
CA LEU A 205 3.31 -12.46 17.98
C LEU A 205 2.89 -12.12 19.40
N PHE A 206 1.70 -12.57 19.79
CA PHE A 206 1.20 -12.55 21.16
C PHE A 206 0.96 -13.98 21.68
N PRO A 207 1.16 -14.21 22.99
CA PRO A 207 1.69 -13.25 23.98
C PRO A 207 3.23 -13.19 23.98
N GLY A 208 3.79 -12.06 24.45
CA GLY A 208 5.23 -11.72 24.39
C GLY A 208 6.18 -12.78 24.96
N HIS A 209 5.71 -13.49 25.99
CA HIS A 209 6.48 -14.43 26.79
C HIS A 209 6.65 -15.81 26.14
N GLN A 210 5.96 -16.11 25.03
CA GLN A 210 6.02 -17.45 24.46
C GLN A 210 7.41 -17.85 23.96
N LYS A 211 7.74 -19.12 24.17
CA LYS A 211 8.87 -19.80 23.54
C LYS A 211 8.36 -20.48 22.29
N ILE A 212 8.98 -20.18 21.16
CA ILE A 212 8.67 -20.81 19.87
C ILE A 212 9.84 -21.68 19.44
N THR A 213 9.54 -22.84 18.87
CA THR A 213 10.54 -23.72 18.29
C THR A 213 10.07 -24.22 16.93
N GLY A 214 11.01 -24.32 15.99
CA GLY A 214 10.76 -24.92 14.68
C GLY A 214 11.08 -26.41 14.66
N ASP A 215 10.96 -27.01 13.48
CA ASP A 215 11.45 -28.35 13.17
C ASP A 215 12.33 -28.32 11.91
N LYS A 216 12.75 -29.50 11.45
CA LYS A 216 13.61 -29.64 10.25
C LYS A 216 13.01 -29.07 8.96
N ASN A 217 11.68 -28.96 8.87
CA ASN A 217 10.97 -28.51 7.67
C ASN A 217 10.63 -27.01 7.76
N ILE A 218 10.31 -26.51 8.95
CA ILE A 218 10.01 -25.09 9.20
C ILE A 218 10.79 -24.62 10.41
N VAL A 219 11.78 -23.77 10.15
CA VAL A 219 12.58 -23.15 11.21
C VAL A 219 11.83 -21.92 11.72
N LEU A 220 11.47 -21.92 13.00
CA LEU A 220 10.89 -20.78 13.71
C LEU A 220 11.91 -20.22 14.69
N THR A 221 12.22 -18.94 14.55
CA THR A 221 13.24 -18.26 15.37
C THR A 221 12.65 -17.01 15.99
N LYS A 222 12.77 -16.88 17.31
CA LYS A 222 12.49 -15.65 18.05
C LYS A 222 13.66 -14.67 17.80
N LEU A 223 13.36 -13.45 17.37
CA LEU A 223 14.37 -12.47 16.99
C LEU A 223 14.66 -11.52 18.14
N GLN A 224 15.94 -11.46 18.52
CA GLN A 224 16.44 -10.52 19.54
C GLN A 224 16.89 -9.22 18.88
N ALA A 225 16.56 -8.08 19.47
CA ALA A 225 17.13 -6.79 19.11
C ALA A 225 18.55 -6.64 19.69
N ASN A 226 19.25 -5.59 19.25
CA ASN A 226 20.62 -5.30 19.65
C ASN A 226 20.76 -5.03 21.17
N ASP A 227 19.70 -4.56 21.81
CA ASP A 227 19.61 -4.33 23.25
C ASP A 227 19.29 -5.60 24.06
N GLY A 228 19.16 -6.76 23.38
CA GLY A 228 18.80 -8.02 24.01
C GLY A 228 17.29 -8.25 24.17
N SER A 229 16.44 -7.28 23.84
CA SER A 229 14.97 -7.41 23.94
C SER A 229 14.42 -8.31 22.83
N TYR A 230 13.35 -9.05 23.14
CA TYR A 230 12.59 -9.82 22.13
C TYR A 230 11.25 -9.17 21.79
N THR A 231 10.71 -8.41 22.73
CA THR A 231 9.44 -7.71 22.65
C THR A 231 9.62 -6.33 22.02
N LEU A 232 8.51 -5.77 21.57
CA LEU A 232 8.39 -4.40 21.09
C LEU A 232 7.70 -3.59 22.18
N ASP A 233 8.47 -3.01 23.10
CA ASP A 233 7.93 -2.50 24.37
C ASP A 233 7.27 -1.12 24.23
N SER A 234 7.54 -0.39 23.14
CA SER A 234 6.92 0.92 22.88
C SER A 234 6.18 0.98 21.53
N VAL A 235 5.25 1.93 21.42
CA VAL A 235 4.59 2.33 20.16
C VAL A 235 5.63 2.58 19.06
N ARG A 236 6.73 3.26 19.42
CA ARG A 236 7.82 3.57 18.50
C ARG A 236 8.47 2.30 17.95
N ASP A 237 8.68 1.29 18.78
CA ASP A 237 9.29 0.02 18.34
C ASP A 237 8.37 -0.73 17.39
N VAL A 238 7.06 -0.77 17.69
CA VAL A 238 6.04 -1.37 16.83
C VAL A 238 6.00 -0.67 15.47
N VAL A 239 5.84 0.66 15.46
CA VAL A 239 5.79 1.44 14.21
C VAL A 239 7.06 1.26 13.38
N LYS A 240 8.25 1.41 13.99
CA LYS A 240 9.52 1.26 13.27
C LYS A 240 9.71 -0.14 12.72
N HIS A 241 9.33 -1.17 13.47
CA HIS A 241 9.48 -2.55 13.03
C HIS A 241 8.52 -2.90 11.89
N ILE A 242 7.24 -2.55 12.01
CA ILE A 242 6.25 -2.78 10.93
C ILE A 242 6.67 -2.01 9.68
N ARG A 243 7.04 -0.72 9.83
CA ARG A 243 7.50 0.10 8.70
C ARG A 243 8.69 -0.51 8.00
N TYR A 244 9.67 -0.96 8.78
CA TYR A 244 10.80 -1.70 8.23
C TYR A 244 10.30 -2.88 7.39
N LEU A 245 9.54 -3.82 7.96
CA LEU A 245 9.09 -5.01 7.25
C LEU A 245 8.27 -4.69 5.98
N ILE A 246 7.40 -3.69 6.06
CA ILE A 246 6.50 -3.28 4.98
C ILE A 246 7.26 -2.66 3.81
N THR A 247 8.37 -1.93 4.02
CA THR A 247 9.10 -1.25 2.93
C THR A 247 9.78 -2.21 1.93
N HIS A 248 9.91 -3.48 2.27
CA HIS A 248 10.55 -4.48 1.43
C HIS A 248 9.70 -5.76 1.28
N CYS A 249 8.42 -5.70 1.60
CA CYS A 249 7.53 -6.86 1.45
C CYS A 249 7.44 -7.34 -0.01
N GLY A 250 7.18 -8.63 -0.20
CA GLY A 250 7.07 -9.20 -1.54
C GLY A 250 5.69 -9.05 -2.13
N ILE A 251 5.54 -8.18 -3.13
CA ILE A 251 4.29 -7.97 -3.85
C ILE A 251 4.31 -8.83 -5.11
N LEU A 252 3.41 -9.81 -5.22
CA LEU A 252 3.29 -10.64 -6.42
C LEU A 252 2.81 -9.77 -7.60
N VAL A 253 3.55 -9.74 -8.70
CA VAL A 253 3.30 -8.81 -9.81
C VAL A 253 2.13 -9.25 -10.70
N ASN A 254 2.00 -10.57 -10.90
CA ASN A 254 1.00 -11.21 -11.77
C ASN A 254 0.19 -12.20 -10.95
N ALA A 255 -0.65 -11.67 -10.08
CA ALA A 255 -1.46 -12.49 -9.19
C ALA A 255 -2.74 -12.99 -9.88
N GLY A 256 -3.13 -12.44 -11.03
CA GLY A 256 -4.47 -12.65 -11.59
C GLY A 256 -5.56 -12.47 -10.52
N LYS A 257 -6.45 -13.46 -10.37
CA LYS A 257 -7.46 -13.53 -9.29
C LYS A 257 -6.91 -14.06 -7.94
N SER A 258 -5.66 -14.49 -7.90
CA SER A 258 -5.04 -15.11 -6.73
C SER A 258 -4.67 -14.03 -5.70
N ARG A 259 -5.60 -13.68 -4.80
CA ARG A 259 -5.34 -12.76 -3.68
C ARG A 259 -4.17 -13.30 -2.83
N PHE A 260 -2.99 -12.71 -2.97
CA PHE A 260 -1.84 -12.94 -2.10
C PHE A 260 -1.46 -11.60 -1.49
N GLU A 261 -2.04 -11.31 -0.33
CA GLU A 261 -1.67 -10.14 0.45
C GLU A 261 -0.38 -10.43 1.23
N PRO A 262 0.64 -9.56 1.12
CA PRO A 262 1.94 -9.78 1.76
C PRO A 262 1.90 -9.50 3.26
N ALA A 263 0.93 -8.72 3.75
CA ALA A 263 0.79 -8.34 5.15
C ALA A 263 -0.64 -8.62 5.59
N ASP A 264 -0.82 -9.28 6.74
CA ASP A 264 -2.13 -9.70 7.25
C ASP A 264 -2.02 -10.11 8.73
N VAL A 265 -3.15 -10.23 9.41
CA VAL A 265 -3.25 -10.65 10.81
C VAL A 265 -3.88 -12.03 10.94
N PHE A 266 -3.65 -12.70 12.06
CA PHE A 266 -4.18 -14.03 12.31
C PHE A 266 -4.46 -14.28 13.80
N GLY A 267 -5.18 -15.36 14.06
CA GLY A 267 -5.59 -15.71 15.41
C GLY A 267 -6.69 -14.76 15.85
N ASP A 268 -6.68 -14.36 17.10
CA ASP A 268 -7.72 -13.49 17.66
C ASP A 268 -7.84 -12.18 16.88
N LEU A 269 -6.71 -11.62 16.41
CA LEU A 269 -6.66 -10.37 15.64
C LEU A 269 -7.41 -10.38 14.29
N HIS A 270 -7.75 -11.54 13.71
CA HIS A 270 -8.32 -11.59 12.35
C HIS A 270 -9.69 -10.92 12.22
N ASN A 271 -10.50 -10.99 13.28
CA ASN A 271 -11.83 -10.36 13.35
C ASN A 271 -11.96 -9.44 14.56
N TRP A 272 -10.84 -9.11 15.21
CA TRP A 272 -10.84 -8.29 16.40
C TRP A 272 -11.06 -6.82 16.04
N LYS A 273 -11.97 -6.16 16.76
CA LYS A 273 -12.31 -4.76 16.57
C LYS A 273 -12.00 -3.99 17.87
N PRO A 274 -11.12 -2.98 17.83
CA PRO A 274 -10.78 -2.19 19.02
C PRO A 274 -12.01 -1.64 19.76
N GLU A 275 -13.04 -1.23 19.02
CA GLU A 275 -14.25 -0.56 19.51
C GLU A 275 -15.12 -1.47 20.39
N GLU A 276 -14.91 -2.79 20.35
CA GLU A 276 -15.60 -3.74 21.21
C GLU A 276 -14.97 -3.85 22.62
N TYR A 277 -13.76 -3.30 22.81
CA TYR A 277 -12.97 -3.46 24.04
C TYR A 277 -12.45 -2.15 24.64
N LEU A 278 -12.33 -1.10 23.83
CA LEU A 278 -11.74 0.19 24.21
C LEU A 278 -12.72 1.32 23.93
N THR A 279 -12.60 2.42 24.69
CA THR A 279 -13.39 3.64 24.43
C THR A 279 -12.86 4.38 23.20
N PRO A 280 -13.69 5.24 22.56
CA PRO A 280 -13.22 6.08 21.46
C PRO A 280 -12.00 6.94 21.82
N GLU A 281 -11.93 7.43 23.06
CA GLU A 281 -10.80 8.23 23.55
C GLU A 281 -9.51 7.40 23.63
N GLU A 282 -9.57 6.16 24.14
CA GLU A 282 -8.41 5.27 24.21
C GLU A 282 -7.87 4.92 22.81
N ILE A 283 -8.78 4.69 21.86
CA ILE A 283 -8.41 4.44 20.46
C ILE A 283 -7.77 5.69 19.86
N GLN A 284 -8.34 6.87 20.08
CA GLN A 284 -7.82 8.14 19.59
C GLN A 284 -6.43 8.46 20.16
N ASP A 285 -6.19 8.15 21.43
CA ASP A 285 -4.89 8.33 22.08
C ASP A 285 -3.82 7.43 21.43
N ILE A 286 -4.16 6.16 21.16
CA ILE A 286 -3.28 5.22 20.46
C ILE A 286 -3.00 5.69 19.03
N GLN A 287 -4.04 6.10 18.28
CA GLN A 287 -3.89 6.66 16.94
C GLN A 287 -2.98 7.89 16.94
N SER A 288 -3.14 8.79 17.91
CA SER A 288 -2.33 10.00 18.07
C SER A 288 -0.87 9.65 18.38
N ALA A 289 -0.62 8.66 19.24
CA ALA A 289 0.73 8.18 19.55
C ALA A 289 1.42 7.57 18.33
N VAL A 290 0.72 6.74 17.54
CA VAL A 290 1.23 6.16 16.30
C VAL A 290 1.52 7.26 15.26
N LEU A 291 0.59 8.21 15.10
CA LEU A 291 0.73 9.35 14.18
C LEU A 291 1.93 10.23 14.53
N HIS A 292 2.13 10.50 15.83
CA HIS A 292 3.30 11.23 16.32
C HIS A 292 4.60 10.59 15.84
N VAL A 293 4.75 9.26 15.99
CA VAL A 293 5.95 8.54 15.55
C VAL A 293 6.12 8.60 14.03
N LEU A 294 5.04 8.46 13.25
CA LEU A 294 5.10 8.56 11.79
C LEU A 294 5.55 9.96 11.31
N ASN A 295 5.24 11.01 12.08
CA ASN A 295 5.47 12.41 11.72
C ASN A 295 6.82 13.01 12.17
N GLU A 296 7.60 12.35 13.02
CA GLU A 296 8.82 12.90 13.66
C GLU A 296 9.84 13.56 12.72
N LYS A 297 9.91 13.13 11.46
CA LYS A 297 10.91 13.60 10.48
C LYS A 297 10.27 14.09 9.18
N ARG A 298 8.98 14.42 9.21
CA ARG A 298 8.22 14.77 8.02
C ARG A 298 8.12 16.28 7.86
N THR A 299 8.39 16.73 6.64
CA THR A 299 8.11 18.12 6.22
C THR A 299 6.62 18.34 5.95
N LYS A 300 5.95 17.33 5.37
CA LYS A 300 4.49 17.24 5.23
C LYS A 300 3.96 16.17 6.20
N PRO A 301 3.43 16.56 7.37
CA PRO A 301 2.91 15.61 8.33
C PRO A 301 1.66 14.90 7.79
N TYR A 302 1.36 13.75 8.36
CA TYR A 302 0.12 13.02 8.16
C TYR A 302 -0.95 13.43 9.15
N THR A 303 -2.21 13.17 8.78
CA THR A 303 -3.40 13.20 9.62
C THR A 303 -4.26 11.96 9.32
N VAL A 304 -5.35 11.79 10.07
CA VAL A 304 -6.32 10.71 9.90
C VAL A 304 -7.61 11.34 9.36
N GLY A 305 -8.08 10.88 8.21
CA GLY A 305 -9.33 11.33 7.61
C GLY A 305 -10.56 10.82 8.37
N GLU A 306 -11.74 11.31 8.01
CA GLU A 306 -13.03 10.90 8.59
C GLU A 306 -13.31 9.39 8.43
N ASP A 307 -12.72 8.75 7.41
CA ASP A 307 -12.80 7.32 7.17
C ASP A 307 -11.81 6.48 7.99
N GLY A 308 -11.01 7.13 8.84
CA GLY A 308 -9.95 6.49 9.62
C GLY A 308 -8.69 6.15 8.81
N GLU A 309 -8.61 6.56 7.54
CA GLU A 309 -7.42 6.34 6.71
C GLU A 309 -6.38 7.45 6.92
N LEU A 310 -5.10 7.07 6.84
CA LEU A 310 -3.99 8.03 6.87
C LEU A 310 -3.94 8.84 5.57
N CYS A 311 -3.86 10.16 5.67
CA CYS A 311 -3.70 11.10 4.55
C CYS A 311 -2.64 12.17 4.89
N TYR A 312 -2.16 12.93 3.90
CA TYR A 312 -1.25 14.05 4.18
C TYR A 312 -2.04 15.25 4.72
N LEU A 313 -1.52 15.89 5.77
CA LEU A 313 -2.10 17.11 6.34
C LEU A 313 -2.09 18.22 5.29
N GLY A 314 -3.26 18.82 5.03
CA GLY A 314 -3.44 19.84 4.00
C GLY A 314 -3.66 19.27 2.59
N GLU A 315 -3.39 17.98 2.36
CA GLU A 315 -3.77 17.30 1.12
C GLU A 315 -5.08 16.51 1.23
N GLU A 316 -5.80 16.67 2.33
CA GLU A 316 -7.20 16.26 2.38
C GLU A 316 -7.91 16.96 1.22
N ALA A 317 -8.41 16.16 0.27
CA ALA A 317 -9.48 16.66 -0.58
C ALA A 317 -10.50 17.27 0.40
N PRO A 318 -10.83 18.57 0.29
CA PRO A 318 -11.76 19.19 1.21
C PRO A 318 -12.97 18.27 1.36
N SER A 319 -13.39 18.02 2.61
CA SER A 319 -14.46 17.08 2.89
C SER A 319 -15.65 17.37 1.97
N ASN A 320 -16.43 16.34 1.63
CA ASN A 320 -17.61 16.55 0.81
C ASN A 320 -18.51 17.64 1.38
N GLU A 321 -18.56 17.79 2.71
CA GLU A 321 -19.24 18.89 3.41
C GLU A 321 -18.61 20.25 3.10
N LYS A 322 -17.29 20.41 3.26
CA LYS A 322 -16.60 21.66 2.94
C LYS A 322 -16.72 22.03 1.47
N LEU A 323 -16.66 21.07 0.56
CA LEU A 323 -16.89 21.30 -0.87
C LEU A 323 -18.32 21.73 -1.15
N ARG A 324 -19.30 21.08 -0.51
CA ARG A 324 -20.71 21.47 -0.59
C ARG A 324 -20.95 22.88 -0.05
N ASP A 325 -20.31 23.26 1.05
CA ASP A 325 -20.35 24.62 1.61
C ASP A 325 -19.77 25.66 0.64
N LEU A 326 -18.75 25.27 -0.11
CA LEU A 326 -18.17 26.08 -1.20
C LEU A 326 -18.97 25.99 -2.50
N GLY A 327 -20.15 25.36 -2.49
CA GLY A 327 -21.04 25.24 -3.63
C GLY A 327 -20.64 24.18 -4.65
N TYR A 328 -19.66 23.31 -4.36
CA TYR A 328 -19.24 22.21 -5.23
C TYR A 328 -19.96 20.91 -4.89
N LEU A 329 -20.47 20.25 -5.94
CA LEU A 329 -21.21 19.00 -5.85
C LEU A 329 -20.45 17.89 -6.59
N PRO A 330 -20.33 16.68 -6.01
CA PRO A 330 -19.73 15.53 -6.67
C PRO A 330 -20.40 15.25 -8.02
N ILE A 331 -19.63 15.00 -9.08
CA ILE A 331 -20.22 14.80 -10.41
C ILE A 331 -21.09 13.53 -10.48
N ASN A 332 -20.84 12.54 -9.62
CA ASN A 332 -21.67 11.35 -9.47
C ASN A 332 -23.03 11.62 -8.80
N ASP A 333 -23.20 12.72 -8.07
CA ASP A 333 -24.49 13.10 -7.50
C ASP A 333 -25.50 13.51 -8.61
N PHE A 334 -25.01 13.83 -9.81
CA PHE A 334 -25.83 14.17 -10.98
C PHE A 334 -26.20 12.94 -11.83
N ILE A 335 -25.82 11.73 -11.43
CA ILE A 335 -26.11 10.48 -12.13
C ILE A 335 -27.10 9.67 -11.32
N ALA A 336 -28.33 10.15 -11.31
CA ALA A 336 -29.47 9.29 -11.14
C ALA A 336 -30.22 9.31 -12.48
N TYR A 337 -30.54 8.13 -13.00
CA TYR A 337 -31.48 7.98 -14.12
C TYR A 337 -32.72 7.31 -13.56
N ASP A 338 -33.54 8.13 -12.91
CA ASP A 338 -34.99 7.98 -12.92
C ASP A 338 -35.59 9.26 -13.56
N GLU A 339 -36.86 9.21 -13.95
CA GLU A 339 -37.55 10.32 -14.63
C GLU A 339 -37.51 11.62 -13.81
N PHE A 340 -37.42 11.50 -12.48
CA PHE A 340 -37.37 12.60 -11.51
C PHE A 340 -36.02 13.34 -11.49
N THR A 341 -34.92 12.60 -11.64
CA THR A 341 -33.56 13.16 -11.59
C THR A 341 -33.14 13.83 -12.90
N GLY A 342 -33.73 13.43 -14.03
CA GLY A 342 -33.61 14.15 -15.30
C GLY A 342 -34.23 15.55 -15.28
N GLU A 343 -35.43 15.69 -14.70
CA GLU A 343 -36.11 17.00 -14.57
C GLU A 343 -35.33 17.98 -13.69
N CYS A 344 -34.70 17.48 -12.62
CA CYS A 344 -33.87 18.27 -11.73
C CYS A 344 -32.58 18.77 -12.42
N LEU A 345 -31.93 17.93 -13.23
CA LEU A 345 -30.77 18.31 -14.04
C LEU A 345 -31.15 19.37 -15.07
N ASP A 346 -32.26 19.19 -15.79
CA ASP A 346 -32.73 20.16 -16.79
C ASP A 346 -33.11 21.51 -16.16
N ALA A 347 -33.77 21.49 -15.01
CA ALA A 347 -34.11 22.69 -14.26
C ALA A 347 -32.84 23.43 -13.78
N TRP A 348 -31.85 22.69 -13.29
CA TRP A 348 -30.57 23.25 -12.88
C TRP A 348 -29.81 23.85 -14.07
N LEU A 349 -29.70 23.13 -15.19
CA LEU A 349 -29.03 23.62 -16.40
C LEU A 349 -29.66 24.93 -16.92
N LYS A 350 -31.00 25.02 -16.92
CA LYS A 350 -31.74 26.26 -17.27
C LYS A 350 -31.48 27.42 -16.30
N SER A 351 -31.07 27.14 -15.08
CA SER A 351 -30.75 28.17 -14.08
C SER A 351 -29.35 28.79 -14.27
N ILE A 352 -28.47 28.14 -15.05
CA ILE A 352 -27.11 28.63 -15.32
C ILE A 352 -27.20 29.83 -16.28
N LYS A 353 -26.78 31.01 -15.81
CA LYS A 353 -26.92 32.28 -16.55
C LYS A 353 -26.16 32.31 -17.89
N ASN A 354 -25.02 31.64 -17.97
CA ASN A 354 -24.19 31.61 -19.16
C ASN A 354 -24.48 30.32 -19.93
N GLN A 355 -25.08 30.45 -21.13
CA GLN A 355 -25.49 29.31 -21.93
C GLN A 355 -24.31 28.41 -22.34
N SER A 356 -23.17 28.99 -22.71
CA SER A 356 -21.97 28.22 -23.06
C SER A 356 -21.48 27.37 -21.89
N ASN A 357 -21.55 27.90 -20.67
CA ASN A 357 -21.23 27.15 -19.46
C ASN A 357 -22.27 26.05 -19.20
N ALA A 358 -23.56 26.32 -19.40
CA ALA A 358 -24.62 25.33 -19.25
C ALA A 358 -24.44 24.16 -20.23
N ASP A 359 -24.15 24.46 -21.50
CA ASP A 359 -23.89 23.47 -22.54
C ASP A 359 -22.65 22.62 -22.21
N TYR A 360 -21.60 23.25 -21.66
CA TYR A 360 -20.39 22.55 -21.24
C TYR A 360 -20.65 21.64 -20.03
N VAL A 361 -21.39 22.11 -19.02
CA VAL A 361 -21.80 21.28 -17.88
C VAL A 361 -22.63 20.08 -18.33
N TYR A 362 -23.59 20.30 -19.23
CA TYR A 362 -24.38 19.21 -19.82
C TYR A 362 -23.48 18.18 -20.53
N TYR A 363 -22.49 18.64 -21.29
CA TYR A 363 -21.48 17.78 -21.90
C TYR A 363 -20.72 16.95 -20.86
N LEU A 364 -20.21 17.55 -19.77
CA LEU A 364 -19.48 16.84 -18.72
C LEU A 364 -20.34 15.76 -18.06
N VAL A 365 -21.56 16.10 -17.64
CA VAL A 365 -22.48 15.14 -16.99
C VAL A 365 -22.86 14.00 -17.95
N SER A 366 -23.11 14.32 -19.22
CA SER A 366 -23.44 13.33 -20.25
C SER A 366 -22.29 12.37 -20.55
N GLU A 367 -21.06 12.89 -20.71
CA GLU A 367 -19.87 12.04 -20.90
C GLU A 367 -19.61 11.15 -19.70
N TYR A 368 -19.79 11.68 -18.48
CA TYR A 368 -19.54 10.89 -17.28
C TYR A 368 -20.58 9.77 -17.13
N SER A 369 -21.85 10.07 -17.40
CA SER A 369 -22.93 9.08 -17.49
C SER A 369 -22.63 7.99 -18.53
N ARG A 370 -22.16 8.38 -19.72
CA ARG A 370 -21.76 7.44 -20.79
C ARG A 370 -20.65 6.52 -20.31
N ILE A 371 -19.59 7.08 -19.71
CA ILE A 371 -18.43 6.32 -19.20
C ILE A 371 -18.83 5.33 -18.09
N LEU A 372 -19.78 5.70 -17.23
CA LEU A 372 -20.23 4.81 -16.15
C LEU A 372 -21.07 3.63 -16.67
N LYS A 373 -21.89 3.88 -17.70
CA LYS A 373 -22.75 2.87 -18.35
C LYS A 373 -21.97 1.95 -19.27
N ASP A 374 -20.80 2.37 -19.74
CA ASP A 374 -19.92 1.55 -20.57
C ASP A 374 -19.21 0.47 -19.72
N ASP A 375 -19.66 -0.77 -19.88
CA ASP A 375 -19.12 -1.92 -19.17
C ASP A 375 -17.75 -2.38 -19.69
N THR A 376 -17.37 -1.94 -20.89
CA THR A 376 -16.06 -2.22 -21.49
C THR A 376 -14.94 -1.40 -20.83
N ILE A 377 -15.28 -0.26 -20.21
CA ILE A 377 -14.32 0.59 -19.49
C ILE A 377 -14.06 -0.02 -18.10
N PRO A 378 -12.80 -0.33 -17.74
CA PRO A 378 -12.47 -0.79 -16.39
C PRO A 378 -12.91 0.22 -15.32
N GLN A 379 -13.50 -0.24 -14.23
CA GLN A 379 -14.05 0.63 -13.16
C GLN A 379 -13.07 1.71 -12.70
N LYS A 380 -11.76 1.40 -12.61
CA LYS A 380 -10.71 2.34 -12.18
C LYS A 380 -10.45 3.48 -13.17
N LYS A 381 -10.86 3.31 -14.44
CA LYS A 381 -10.77 4.30 -15.53
C LYS A 381 -12.10 5.01 -15.80
N ARG A 382 -13.18 4.70 -15.08
CA ARG A 382 -14.50 5.35 -15.28
C ARG A 382 -14.54 6.76 -14.66
N ARG A 383 -13.84 7.71 -15.27
CA ARG A 383 -13.67 9.11 -14.81
C ARG A 383 -13.58 10.04 -16.02
N LEU A 384 -13.90 11.33 -15.82
CA LEU A 384 -13.67 12.38 -16.82
C LEU A 384 -12.22 12.86 -16.79
N PHE A 385 -11.31 12.17 -17.49
CA PHE A 385 -9.92 12.62 -17.58
C PHE A 385 -9.81 13.89 -18.42
N LEU A 386 -9.10 14.90 -17.91
CA LEU A 386 -9.02 16.22 -18.53
C LEU A 386 -8.45 16.18 -19.95
N GLY A 387 -7.52 15.26 -20.25
CA GLY A 387 -6.96 15.10 -21.59
C GLY A 387 -7.93 14.56 -22.64
N ASP A 388 -9.07 14.01 -22.23
CA ASP A 388 -10.09 13.43 -23.12
C ASP A 388 -11.29 14.37 -23.33
N LEU A 389 -11.31 15.52 -22.63
CA LEU A 389 -12.43 16.47 -22.67
C LEU A 389 -12.24 17.53 -23.75
N ARG A 390 -13.36 18.04 -24.26
CA ARG A 390 -13.37 19.25 -25.09
C ARG A 390 -12.91 20.46 -24.26
N ASP A 391 -12.32 21.45 -24.94
CA ASP A 391 -11.93 22.70 -24.30
C ASP A 391 -13.14 23.38 -23.64
N PRO A 392 -13.00 23.85 -22.38
CA PRO A 392 -14.04 24.63 -21.72
C PRO A 392 -14.21 25.99 -22.41
N PRO A 393 -15.41 26.59 -22.36
CA PRO A 393 -15.56 27.99 -22.76
C PRO A 393 -14.74 28.90 -21.82
N ASP A 394 -14.25 30.04 -22.31
CA ASP A 394 -13.41 30.99 -21.54
C ASP A 394 -14.03 31.43 -20.19
N SER A 395 -15.36 31.37 -20.09
CA SER A 395 -16.13 31.69 -18.90
C SER A 395 -16.24 30.56 -17.87
N PHE A 396 -15.71 29.37 -18.16
CA PHE A 396 -15.74 28.21 -17.30
C PHE A 396 -14.35 27.93 -16.71
N LYS A 397 -14.25 27.90 -15.38
CA LYS A 397 -12.97 27.77 -14.67
C LYS A 397 -12.75 26.34 -14.19
N ILE A 398 -11.67 25.72 -14.63
CA ILE A 398 -11.18 24.48 -14.04
C ILE A 398 -10.16 24.86 -12.98
N THR A 399 -10.47 24.58 -11.73
CA THR A 399 -9.61 24.92 -10.60
C THR A 399 -8.89 23.66 -10.15
N THR A 400 -7.57 23.65 -10.32
CA THR A 400 -6.70 22.73 -9.62
C THR A 400 -6.74 23.12 -8.15
N LEU A 401 -7.21 22.23 -7.28
CA LEU A 401 -6.89 22.40 -5.86
C LEU A 401 -5.36 22.31 -5.76
N ASN A 402 -4.72 23.41 -5.36
CA ASN A 402 -3.34 23.35 -4.89
C ASN A 402 -3.39 22.58 -3.56
N VAL A 403 -3.23 21.27 -3.68
CA VAL A 403 -3.17 20.27 -2.61
C VAL A 403 -1.72 20.15 -2.16
#